data_AF-A0A419DJZ4-F1
#
_entry.id   AF-A0A419DJZ4-F1
#
_cell.length_a   1.000
_cell.length_b   1.000
_cell.length_c   1.000
_cell.angle_alpha   90.00
_cell.angle_beta   90.00
_cell.angle_gamma   90.00
#
_symmetry.space_group_name_H-M   'P 1'
#
loop_
_entity.id
_entity.type
_entity.pdbx_description
1 polymer ?
#
loop_
_entity_poly.entity_id
_entity_poly.type
_entity_poly.pdbx_seq_one_letter_code
_entity_poly.pdbx_strand_id
1 'polypeptide(L)'
;MITQIVSFNITKLDTVIHFSVGIVLAGILIKVLLPRQSFNMSNLSELYIVSAKMVGYVFLATYIYTYLHANEIKKVDVLTFFTFTLAVLEAAHCLFIISSNSFADFFRKFFYINNK
;
A
#
# COMPACT_ATOMS: atom_id res chain seq x y z
N MET A 1 23.06 -1.17 32.36
CA MET A 1 22.35 -1.65 31.16
C MET A 1 22.24 -0.47 30.21
N ILE A 2 23.08 -0.44 29.17
CA ILE A 2 23.07 0.66 28.19
C ILE A 2 21.91 0.37 27.24
N THR A 3 20.78 1.05 27.42
CA THR A 3 19.69 1.04 26.45
C THR A 3 20.20 1.72 25.19
N GLN A 4 20.63 0.93 24.20
CA GLN A 4 20.87 1.45 22.86
C GLN A 4 19.54 1.97 22.33
N ILE A 5 19.41 3.30 22.25
CA ILE A 5 18.29 3.95 21.58
C ILE A 5 18.49 3.69 20.08
N VAL A 6 17.95 2.57 19.61
CA VAL A 6 17.92 2.25 18.18
C VAL A 6 17.08 3.33 17.50
N SER A 7 17.69 4.02 16.54
CA SER A 7 17.03 5.08 15.78
C SER A 7 17.29 4.87 14.30
N PHE A 8 16.29 5.17 13.49
CA PHE A 8 16.32 5.01 12.04
C PHE A 8 16.46 6.37 11.37
N ASN A 9 17.22 6.43 10.27
CA ASN A 9 17.33 7.62 9.46
C ASN A 9 16.02 7.84 8.67
N ILE A 10 15.58 9.09 8.55
CA ILE A 10 14.36 9.44 7.81
C ILE A 10 14.40 8.98 6.35
N THR A 11 15.59 8.92 5.74
CA THR A 11 15.77 8.41 4.36
C THR A 11 15.31 6.96 4.18
N LYS A 12 15.23 6.18 5.26
CA LYS A 12 14.66 4.83 5.21
C LYS A 12 13.15 4.83 4.99
N LEU A 13 12.44 5.89 5.38
CA LEU A 13 11.00 6.01 5.12
C LEU A 13 10.74 6.17 3.62
N ASP A 14 11.57 6.95 2.92
CA ASP A 14 11.48 7.08 1.46
C ASP A 14 11.69 5.73 0.78
N THR A 15 12.67 4.94 1.23
CA THR A 15 12.89 3.58 0.72
C THR A 15 11.66 2.69 0.92
N VAL A 16 11.00 2.77 2.08
CA VAL A 16 9.78 2.01 2.37
C VAL A 16 8.66 2.39 1.42
N ILE A 17 8.44 3.70 1.18
CA ILE A 17 7.42 4.16 0.22
C ILE A 17 7.69 3.59 -1.18
N HIS A 18 8.90 3.78 -1.71
CA HIS A 18 9.24 3.31 -3.06
C HIS A 18 9.13 1.79 -3.19
N PHE A 19 9.57 1.05 -2.18
CA PHE A 19 9.48 -0.41 -2.14
C PHE A 19 8.01 -0.88 -2.13
N SER A 20 7.17 -0.28 -1.30
CA SER A 20 5.75 -0.63 -1.21
C SER A 20 4.99 -0.34 -2.51
N VAL A 21 5.24 0.81 -3.15
CA VAL A 21 4.67 1.13 -4.47
C VAL A 21 5.15 0.13 -5.53
N GLY A 22 6.45 -0.21 -5.52
CA GLY A 22 7.02 -1.19 -6.44
C GLY A 22 6.37 -2.57 -6.33
N ILE A 23 6.12 -3.06 -5.12
CA ILE A 23 5.42 -4.33 -4.88
C ILE A 23 4.00 -4.29 -5.43
N VAL A 24 3.27 -3.20 -5.23
CA VAL A 24 1.88 -3.09 -5.72
C VAL A 24 1.85 -3.14 -7.25
N LEU A 25 2.71 -2.38 -7.92
CA LEU A 25 2.80 -2.38 -9.37
C LEU A 25 3.18 -3.76 -9.92
N ALA A 26 4.18 -4.43 -9.31
CA ALA A 26 4.56 -5.78 -9.68
C ALA A 26 3.41 -6.78 -9.46
N GLY A 27 2.71 -6.68 -8.33
CA GLY A 27 1.56 -7.52 -8.01
C GLY A 27 0.41 -7.37 -9.01
N ILE A 28 0.07 -6.12 -9.39
CA ILE A 28 -0.96 -5.84 -10.39
C ILE A 28 -0.56 -6.48 -11.74
N LEU A 29 0.68 -6.29 -12.18
CA LEU A 29 1.19 -6.89 -13.42
C LEU A 29 1.08 -8.42 -13.40
N ILE A 30 1.52 -9.06 -12.32
CA ILE A 30 1.44 -10.52 -12.15
C ILE A 30 -0.02 -11.00 -12.21
N LYS A 31 -0.94 -10.30 -11.52
CA LYS A 31 -2.36 -10.68 -11.48
C LYS A 31 -3.09 -10.44 -12.81
N VAL A 32 -2.66 -9.45 -13.60
CA VAL A 32 -3.19 -9.23 -14.97
C VAL A 32 -2.68 -10.30 -15.94
N LEU A 33 -1.44 -10.77 -15.78
CA LEU A 33 -0.80 -11.75 -16.66
C LEU A 33 -1.18 -13.20 -16.36
N LEU A 34 -1.51 -13.55 -15.11
CA LEU A 34 -1.88 -14.91 -14.72
C LEU A 34 -3.39 -15.17 -14.90
N PRO A 35 -3.79 -16.29 -15.54
CA PRO A 35 -5.19 -16.68 -15.62
C PRO A 35 -5.74 -17.02 -14.23
N ARG A 36 -6.61 -16.12 -13.73
CA ARG A 36 -7.48 -16.24 -12.55
C ARG A 36 -6.89 -16.92 -11.30
N GLN A 37 -6.45 -16.09 -10.35
CA GLN A 37 -6.97 -16.22 -8.99
C GLN A 37 -8.08 -15.18 -8.82
N SER A 38 -9.33 -15.61 -9.02
CA SER A 38 -10.48 -14.79 -8.70
C SER A 38 -10.52 -14.63 -7.18
N PHE A 39 -10.05 -13.49 -6.67
CA PHE A 39 -10.52 -13.04 -5.38
C PHE A 39 -12.03 -12.85 -5.54
N ASN A 40 -12.80 -13.74 -4.91
CA ASN A 40 -14.24 -13.78 -4.99
C ASN A 40 -14.80 -12.63 -4.13
N MET A 41 -14.65 -11.39 -4.60
CA MET A 41 -15.27 -10.23 -3.97
C MET A 41 -16.73 -10.17 -4.40
N SER A 42 -17.53 -11.07 -3.85
CA SER A 42 -18.99 -11.07 -4.01
C SER A 42 -19.67 -10.09 -3.05
N ASN A 43 -18.94 -9.45 -2.13
CA ASN A 43 -19.49 -8.56 -1.11
C ASN A 43 -18.98 -7.13 -1.27
N LEU A 44 -19.85 -6.24 -1.75
CA LEU A 44 -19.62 -4.78 -1.79
C LEU A 44 -19.21 -4.20 -0.42
N SER A 45 -19.68 -4.81 0.67
CA SER A 45 -19.30 -4.44 2.04
C SER A 45 -17.80 -4.62 2.31
N GLU A 46 -17.18 -5.64 1.75
CA GLU A 46 -15.75 -5.91 1.93
C GLU A 46 -14.90 -4.88 1.17
N LEU A 47 -15.33 -4.49 -0.04
CA LEU A 47 -14.66 -3.45 -0.82
C LEU A 47 -14.74 -2.07 -0.13
N TYR A 48 -15.87 -1.77 0.50
CA TYR A 48 -16.03 -0.54 1.29
C TYR A 48 -15.10 -0.52 2.50
N ILE A 49 -15.02 -1.63 3.26
CA ILE A 49 -14.14 -1.74 4.43
C ILE A 49 -12.67 -1.61 4.00
N VAL A 50 -12.25 -2.28 2.92
CA VAL A 50 -10.87 -2.20 2.40
C VAL A 50 -10.55 -0.78 1.92
N SER A 51 -11.50 -0.09 1.29
CA SER A 51 -11.33 1.30 0.86
C SER A 51 -11.20 2.26 2.04
N ALA A 52 -12.02 2.09 3.08
CA ALA A 52 -11.93 2.89 4.30
C ALA A 52 -10.59 2.67 5.03
N LYS A 53 -10.13 1.42 5.11
CA LYS A 53 -8.80 1.08 5.65
C LYS A 53 -7.69 1.76 4.85
N MET A 54 -7.73 1.68 3.52
CA MET A 54 -6.75 2.34 2.65
C MET A 54 -6.63 3.82 2.98
N VAL A 55 -7.75 4.54 3.05
CA VAL A 55 -7.76 5.98 3.36
C VAL A 55 -7.18 6.25 4.75
N GLY A 56 -7.58 5.47 5.76
CA GLY A 56 -7.07 5.62 7.13
C GLY A 56 -5.55 5.42 7.22
N TYR A 57 -5.02 4.38 6.58
CA TYR A 57 -3.57 4.11 6.60
C TYR A 57 -2.77 5.09 5.75
N VAL A 58 -3.31 5.56 4.62
CA VAL A 58 -2.71 6.65 3.83
C VAL A 58 -2.64 7.92 4.68
N PHE A 59 -3.73 8.30 5.34
CA PHE A 59 -3.75 9.50 6.17
C PHE A 59 -2.74 9.41 7.33
N LEU A 60 -2.68 8.25 7.99
CA LEU A 60 -1.70 8.00 9.05
C LEU A 60 -0.25 8.09 8.55
N ALA A 61 0.06 7.44 7.42
CA ALA A 61 1.39 7.47 6.83
C ALA A 61 1.78 8.89 6.39
N THR A 62 0.88 9.61 5.72
CA THR A 62 1.09 11.00 5.31
C THR A 62 1.28 11.91 6.52
N TYR A 63 0.48 11.75 7.58
CA TYR A 63 0.64 12.53 8.81
C TYR A 63 2.02 12.33 9.43
N ILE A 64 2.46 11.08 9.60
CA ILE A 64 3.79 10.79 10.16
C ILE A 64 4.89 11.38 9.25
N TYR A 65 4.80 11.16 7.94
CA TYR A 65 5.82 11.63 7.00
C TYR A 65 5.93 13.16 6.96
N THR A 66 4.80 13.85 6.86
CA THR A 66 4.74 15.32 6.79
C THR A 66 5.17 15.94 8.11
N TYR A 67 4.75 15.37 9.25
CA TYR A 67 5.17 15.86 10.57
C TYR A 67 6.69 15.73 10.77
N LEU A 68 7.28 14.60 10.40
CA LEU A 68 8.72 14.37 10.54
C LEU A 68 9.53 15.31 9.63
N HIS A 69 9.08 15.54 8.39
CA HIS A 69 9.75 16.44 7.45
C HIS A 69 9.57 17.92 7.83
N ALA A 70 8.38 18.34 8.26
CA ALA A 70 8.11 19.73 8.63
C ALA A 70 8.89 20.17 9.88
N ASN A 71 9.22 19.24 10.78
CA ASN A 71 10.02 19.51 11.97
C ASN A 71 11.51 19.18 11.79
N GLU A 72 11.97 18.90 10.56
CA GLU A 72 13.36 18.56 10.23
C GLU A 72 13.96 17.41 11.07
N ILE A 73 13.13 16.44 11.47
CA ILE A 73 13.54 15.33 12.32
C ILE A 73 14.41 14.36 11.51
N LYS A 74 15.71 14.30 11.80
CA LYS A 74 16.66 13.45 11.07
C LYS A 74 16.66 11.98 11.51
N LYS A 75 16.14 11.70 12.71
CA LYS A 75 16.14 10.36 13.32
C LYS A 75 14.79 10.05 13.94
N VAL A 76 14.27 8.87 13.60
CA VAL A 76 12.96 8.38 14.04
C VAL A 76 13.17 7.23 15.02
N ASP A 77 12.37 7.17 16.06
CA ASP A 77 12.37 6.04 17.00
C ASP A 77 11.82 4.76 16.35
N VAL A 78 12.10 3.62 16.98
CA VAL A 78 11.72 2.30 16.46
C VAL A 78 10.22 2.15 16.29
N LEU A 79 9.44 2.67 17.23
CA LEU A 79 7.98 2.53 17.21
C LEU A 79 7.40 3.32 16.05
N THR A 80 7.75 4.59 15.92
CA THR A 80 7.28 5.44 14.81
C THR A 80 7.70 4.87 13.45
N PHE A 81 8.92 4.32 13.34
CA PHE A 81 9.38 3.68 12.10
C PHE A 81 8.54 2.45 11.72
N PHE A 82 8.25 1.56 12.67
CA PHE A 82 7.42 0.39 12.39
C PHE A 82 5.95 0.76 12.15
N THR A 83 5.39 1.72 12.88
CA THR A 83 4.03 2.23 12.64
C THR A 83 3.91 2.80 11.24
N PHE A 84 4.89 3.60 10.81
CA PHE A 84 4.94 4.12 9.44
C PHE A 84 5.03 2.99 8.41
N THR A 85 5.94 2.03 8.62
CA THR A 85 6.16 0.92 7.69
C THR A 85 4.91 0.06 7.53
N LEU A 86 4.25 -0.29 8.64
CA LEU A 86 3.00 -1.05 8.63
C LEU A 86 1.87 -0.28 7.97
N ALA A 87 1.76 1.04 8.23
CA ALA A 87 0.73 1.87 7.61
C ALA A 87 0.92 1.94 6.08
N VAL A 88 2.15 2.17 5.61
CA VAL A 88 2.45 2.19 4.17
C VAL A 88 2.19 0.83 3.53
N LEU A 89 2.58 -0.27 4.18
CA LEU A 89 2.37 -1.61 3.66
C LEU A 89 0.89 -1.99 3.58
N GLU A 90 0.10 -1.67 4.61
CA GLU A 90 -1.33 -1.96 4.64
C GLU A 90 -2.10 -1.08 3.64
N ALA A 91 -1.72 0.19 3.49
CA ALA A 91 -2.26 1.07 2.44
C ALA A 91 -1.97 0.50 1.05
N ALA A 92 -0.73 0.07 0.81
CA ALA A 92 -0.30 -0.54 -0.44
C ALA A 92 -1.06 -1.85 -0.72
N HIS A 93 -1.23 -2.70 0.29
CA HIS A 93 -2.00 -3.94 0.18
C HIS A 93 -3.47 -3.68 -0.15
N CYS A 94 -4.12 -2.71 0.51
CA CYS A 94 -5.49 -2.32 0.19
C CYS A 94 -5.60 -1.76 -1.25
N LEU A 95 -4.63 -0.94 -1.67
CA LEU A 95 -4.57 -0.41 -3.03
C LEU A 95 -4.41 -1.54 -4.06
N PHE A 96 -3.58 -2.55 -3.78
CA PHE A 96 -3.47 -3.74 -4.61
C PHE A 96 -4.81 -4.46 -4.76
N ILE A 97 -5.58 -4.67 -3.68
CA ILE A 97 -6.89 -5.33 -3.74
C ILE A 97 -7.86 -4.53 -4.63
N ILE A 98 -7.98 -3.22 -4.42
CA ILE A 98 -8.93 -2.36 -5.15
C ILE A 98 -8.55 -2.24 -6.63
N SER A 99 -7.28 -1.95 -6.90
CA SER A 99 -6.77 -1.73 -8.27
C SER A 99 -6.78 -3.01 -9.09
N SER A 100 -6.35 -4.14 -8.51
CA SER A 100 -6.27 -5.39 -9.27
C SER A 100 -7.63 -5.92 -9.68
N ASN A 101 -8.68 -5.71 -8.88
CA ASN A 101 -10.04 -6.08 -9.26
C ASN A 101 -10.60 -5.15 -10.34
N SER A 102 -10.40 -3.84 -10.21
CA SER A 102 -10.84 -2.85 -11.20
C SER A 102 -10.14 -3.05 -12.56
N PHE A 103 -8.83 -3.31 -12.56
CA PHE A 103 -8.06 -3.57 -13.77
C PHE A 103 -8.44 -4.90 -14.44
N ALA A 104 -8.65 -5.96 -13.65
CA ALA A 104 -9.09 -7.25 -14.19
C ALA A 104 -10.45 -7.13 -14.92
N ASP A 105 -11.39 -6.38 -14.36
CA ASP A 105 -12.70 -6.15 -14.98
C ASP A 105 -12.62 -5.27 -16.24
N PHE A 106 -11.76 -4.26 -16.24
CA PHE A 106 -11.51 -3.43 -17.43
C PHE A 106 -10.91 -4.24 -18.58
N PHE A 107 -9.83 -4.99 -18.32
CA PHE A 107 -9.19 -5.85 -19.33
C PHE A 107 -10.17 -6.89 -19.89
N ARG A 108 -11.03 -7.46 -19.04
CA ARG A 108 -12.03 -8.43 -19.47
C ARG A 108 -13.09 -7.79 -20.36
N LYS A 109 -13.60 -6.59 -20.03
CA LYS A 109 -14.52 -5.86 -20.92
C LYS A 109 -13.85 -5.54 -22.25
N PHE A 110 -12.59 -5.09 -22.24
CA PHE A 110 -11.86 -4.75 -23.45
C PHE A 110 -11.66 -5.96 -24.39
N PHE A 111 -11.20 -7.10 -23.87
CA PHE A 111 -11.01 -8.31 -24.68
C PHE A 111 -12.31 -9.01 -25.07
N TYR A 112 -13.37 -8.94 -24.25
CA TYR A 112 -14.67 -9.51 -24.60
C TYR A 112 -15.37 -8.71 -25.70
N ILE A 113 -15.18 -7.38 -25.74
CA ILE A 113 -15.67 -6.52 -26.82
C ILE A 113 -14.89 -6.76 -28.12
N ASN A 114 -13.58 -7.01 -28.05
CA ASN A 114 -12.74 -7.29 -29.23
C ASN A 114 -12.89 -8.70 -29.82
N ASN A 115 -13.56 -9.63 -29.13
CA ASN A 115 -13.80 -11.02 -29.59
C ASN A 115 -15.25 -11.27 -30.03
N LYS A 116 -16.05 -10.22 -30.23
CA LYS A 116 -17.40 -10.28 -30.82
C LYS A 116 -17.38 -9.55 -32.17
#